data_AF-A0A6C0FDG2-F1
#
_entry.id   AF-A0A6C0FDG2-F1
#
_cell.length_a   1.000
_cell.length_b   1.000
_cell.length_c   1.000
_cell.angle_alpha   90.00
_cell.angle_beta   90.00
_cell.angle_gamma   90.00
#
_symmetry.space_group_name_H-M   'P 1'
#
loop_
_entity.id
_entity.type
_entity.pdbx_description
1 polymer ?
#
loop_
_entity_poly.entity_id
_entity_poly.type
_entity_poly.pdbx_seq_one_letter_code
_entity_poly.pdbx_strand_id
1 'polypeptide(L)' 'MYNIIAMAYLSGTFKMLLVAFLLVNAIFWGLYPHSTHCSLAAMMGVKNCPAHWIHVYVMGLGSFILALYIKQGGAGLF' A
#
# COMPACT_ATOMS: atom_id res chain seq x y z
N MET A 1 23.70 17.73 17.01
CA MET A 1 23.90 16.42 16.36
C MET A 1 22.83 15.39 16.71
N TYR A 2 22.43 15.20 17.97
CA TYR A 2 21.38 14.26 18.37
C TYR A 2 20.02 14.42 17.63
N ASN A 3 19.59 15.66 17.38
CA ASN A 3 18.34 15.92 16.64
C ASN A 3 18.35 15.46 15.18
N ILE A 4 19.50 15.52 14.49
CA ILE A 4 19.60 15.13 13.08
C ILE A 4 19.56 13.60 12.95
N ILE A 5 20.21 12.90 13.88
CA ILE A 5 20.20 11.44 13.93
C ILE A 5 18.80 10.93 14.28
N ALA A 6 18.15 11.52 15.30
CA ALA A 6 16.77 11.18 15.65
C ALA A 6 15.79 11.40 14.49
N MET A 7 15.93 12.51 13.74
CA MET A 7 15.11 12.76 12.54
C MET A 7 15.39 11.77 11.41
N ALA A 8 16.65 11.36 11.20
CA ALA A 8 16.99 10.35 10.20
C ALA A 8 16.42 8.96 10.56
N TYR A 9 16.48 8.57 11.84
CA TYR A 9 15.86 7.34 12.35
C TYR A 9 14.33 7.39 12.25
N LEU A 10 13.69 8.50 12.63
CA LEU A 10 12.25 8.69 12.48
C LEU A 10 11.82 8.59 11.01
N SER A 11 12.60 9.19 10.10
CA SER A 11 12.41 9.07 8.64
C SER A 11 12.56 7.62 8.16
N GLY A 12 13.55 6.89 8.66
CA GLY A 12 13.80 5.48 8.30
C GLY A 12 12.68 4.54 8.79
N THR A 13 12.28 4.67 10.05
CA THR A 13 11.20 3.89 10.64
C THR A 13 9.87 4.19 9.96
N PHE A 14 9.57 5.45 9.67
CA PHE A 14 8.35 5.82 8.96
C PHE A 14 8.31 5.21 7.55
N LYS A 15 9.42 5.25 6.80
CA LYS A 15 9.52 4.60 5.49
C LYS A 15 9.28 3.10 5.59
N MET A 16 9.81 2.44 6.61
CA MET A 16 9.59 1.01 6.83
C MET A 16 8.12 0.68 7.11
N LEU A 17 7.47 1.47 7.98
CA LEU A 17 6.04 1.31 8.29
C LEU A 17 5.17 1.54 7.04
N LEU A 18 5.50 2.55 6.24
CA LEU A 18 4.79 2.83 4.99
C LEU A 18 4.95 1.70 3.98
N VAL A 19 6.16 1.17 3.80
CA VAL A 19 6.39 0.00 2.92
C VAL A 19 5.62 -1.22 3.43
N ALA A 20 5.63 -1.50 4.73
CA ALA A 20 4.88 -2.61 5.31
C ALA A 20 3.37 -2.46 5.05
N PHE A 21 2.82 -1.26 5.28
CA PHE A 21 1.42 -0.95 4.99
C PHE A 21 1.06 -1.19 3.51
N LEU A 22 1.91 -0.75 2.59
CA LEU A 22 1.70 -0.95 1.15
C LEU A 22 1.77 -2.42 0.74
N LEU A 23 2.69 -3.20 1.32
CA LEU A 23 2.78 -4.65 1.06
C LEU A 23 1.56 -5.41 1.58
N VAL A 24 1.07 -5.06 2.78
CA VAL A 24 -0.17 -5.64 3.32
C VAL A 24 -1.36 -5.32 2.41
N ASN A 25 -1.46 -4.08 1.90
CA ASN A 25 -2.49 -3.72 0.93
C ASN A 25 -2.35 -4.48 -0.39
N ALA A 26 -1.13 -4.61 -0.92
CA ALA A 26 -0.88 -5.36 -2.15
C ALA A 26 -1.36 -6.81 -2.04
N ILE A 27 -1.03 -7.47 -0.93
CA ILE A 27 -1.46 -8.86 -0.66
C ILE A 27 -2.97 -8.93 -0.47
N PHE A 28 -3.55 -8.04 0.34
CA PHE A 28 -4.98 -8.02 0.60
C PHE A 28 -5.76 -7.85 -0.70
N TRP A 29 -5.60 -6.72 -1.39
CA TRP A 29 -6.38 -6.38 -2.59
C TRP A 29 -6.05 -7.24 -3.82
N GLY A 30 -4.88 -7.88 -3.84
CA GLY A 30 -4.46 -8.75 -4.95
C GLY A 30 -4.94 -10.20 -4.82
N LEU A 31 -5.11 -10.72 -3.59
CA LEU A 31 -5.34 -12.16 -3.36
C LEU A 31 -6.67 -12.50 -2.70
N TYR A 32 -7.31 -11.57 -1.98
CA TYR A 32 -8.58 -11.87 -1.32
C TYR A 32 -9.78 -11.85 -2.29
N PRO A 33 -10.90 -12.52 -1.95
CA PRO A 33 -12.11 -12.51 -2.76
C PRO A 33 -12.72 -11.10 -2.89
N HIS A 34 -13.36 -10.85 -4.03
CA HIS A 34 -14.06 -9.59 -4.28
C HIS A 34 -15.11 -9.24 -3.20
N SER A 35 -15.80 -10.23 -2.64
CA SER A 35 -16.78 -10.02 -1.56
C SER A 35 -16.14 -9.46 -0.28
N THR A 36 -14.92 -9.87 0.06
CA THR A 36 -14.18 -9.36 1.23
C THR A 36 -13.81 -7.89 1.04
N HIS A 37 -13.35 -7.52 -0.16
CA HIS A 37 -13.07 -6.14 -0.56
C HIS A 37 -14.31 -5.25 -0.45
N CYS A 38 -15.43 -5.71 -1.02
CA CYS A 38 -16.69 -4.99 -0.97
C CYS A 38 -17.19 -4.81 0.47
N SER A 39 -17.05 -5.84 1.32
CA SER A 39 -17.45 -5.77 2.72
C SER A 39 -16.64 -4.73 3.49
N LEU A 40 -15.31 -4.71 3.30
CA LEU A 40 -14.44 -3.69 3.89
C LEU A 40 -14.81 -2.27 3.42
N ALA A 41 -15.06 -2.10 2.12
CA ALA A 41 -15.48 -0.83 1.56
C ALA A 41 -16.85 -0.37 2.11
N ALA A 42 -17.80 -1.30 2.28
CA ALA A 42 -19.11 -1.00 2.84
C ALA A 42 -19.03 -0.53 4.31
N MET A 43 -18.14 -1.11 5.12
CA MET A 43 -17.86 -0.63 6.49
C MET A 43 -17.33 0.81 6.50
N MET A 44 -16.70 1.25 5.41
CA MET A 44 -16.20 2.62 5.21
C MET A 44 -17.23 3.55 4.54
N GLY A 45 -18.49 3.11 4.40
CA GLY A 45 -19.59 3.90 3.83
C GLY A 45 -19.71 3.85 2.31
N VAL A 46 -18.96 2.99 1.63
CA VAL A 46 -19.07 2.80 0.17
C VAL A 46 -20.34 2.01 -0.14
N LYS A 47 -21.30 2.66 -0.82
CA LYS A 47 -22.61 2.09 -1.14
C LYS A 47 -22.60 1.11 -2.30
N ASN A 48 -21.77 1.38 -3.31
CA ASN A 48 -21.65 0.56 -4.52
C ASN A 48 -20.24 0.00 -4.60
N CYS A 49 -20.12 -1.33 -4.68
CA CYS A 49 -18.80 -1.93 -4.77
C CYS A 49 -18.14 -1.56 -6.11
N PRO A 50 -16.91 -1.03 -6.10
CA PRO A 50 -16.17 -0.77 -7.33
C PRO A 50 -15.96 -2.05 -8.15
N ALA A 51 -15.77 -1.91 -9.45
CA ALA A 51 -15.44 -3.05 -10.30
C ALA A 51 -14.19 -3.80 -9.81
N HIS A 52 -14.17 -5.12 -9.95
CA HIS A 52 -13.10 -5.98 -9.41
C HIS A 52 -11.69 -5.54 -9.83
N TRP A 53 -11.53 -5.05 -11.07
CA TRP A 53 -10.25 -4.59 -11.59
C TRP A 53 -9.66 -3.40 -10.81
N ILE A 54 -10.49 -2.56 -10.17
CA ILE A 54 -10.03 -1.43 -9.34
C ILE A 54 -9.31 -1.97 -8.10
N HIS A 55 -9.89 -2.97 -7.45
CA HIS A 55 -9.29 -3.62 -6.30
C HIS A 55 -7.93 -4.25 -6.67
N VAL A 56 -7.89 -5.02 -7.75
CA VAL A 56 -6.66 -5.75 -8.13
C VAL A 56 -5.58 -4.82 -8.69
N TYR A 57 -5.90 -4.02 -9.71
CA TYR A 57 -4.87 -3.24 -10.42
C TYR A 57 -4.53 -1.92 -9.72
N VAL A 58 -5.54 -1.18 -9.24
CA VAL A 58 -5.29 0.13 -8.65
C VAL A 58 -4.81 -0.04 -7.21
N MET A 59 -5.53 -0.83 -6.41
CA MET A 59 -5.21 -0.98 -4.98
C MET A 59 -4.14 -2.03 -4.75
N GLY A 60 -4.23 -3.21 -5.36
CA GLY A 60 -3.25 -4.29 -5.19
C GLY A 60 -1.91 -3.97 -5.88
N LEU A 61 -1.91 -3.98 -7.22
CA LEU A 61 -0.70 -3.75 -8.01
C LEU A 61 -0.12 -2.34 -7.80
N GLY A 62 -0.96 -1.32 -7.73
CA GLY A 62 -0.51 0.04 -7.41
C GLY A 62 0.22 0.14 -6.07
N SER A 63 -0.27 -0.53 -5.01
CA SER A 63 0.42 -0.57 -3.72
C SER A 63 1.76 -1.28 -3.80
N PHE A 64 1.85 -2.38 -4.56
CA PHE A 64 3.10 -3.10 -4.77
C PHE A 64 4.15 -2.25 -5.50
N ILE A 65 3.76 -1.61 -6.60
CA ILE A 65 4.65 -0.73 -7.38
C ILE A 65 5.12 0.44 -6.51
N LEU A 66 4.23 1.04 -5.72
CA LEU A 66 4.60 2.13 -4.82
C LEU A 66 5.57 1.67 -3.72
N ALA A 67 5.38 0.46 -3.17
CA ALA A 67 6.30 -0.12 -2.19
C ALA A 67 7.70 -0.34 -2.81
N LEU A 68 7.76 -0.89 -4.03
CA LEU A 68 9.00 -1.02 -4.79
C LEU A 68 9.63 0.33 -5.07
N TYR A 69 8.84 1.33 -5.44
CA TYR A 69 9.33 2.66 -5.74
C TYR A 69 9.99 3.31 -4.51
N ILE A 70 9.32 3.24 -3.36
CA ILE A 70 9.85 3.78 -2.10
C ILE A 70 11.13 3.04 -1.66
N LYS A 71 11.20 1.73 -1.89
CA LYS A 71 12.33 0.91 -1.42
C LYS A 71 13.53 0.92 -2.36
N GLN A 72 13.29 0.95 -3.68
CA GLN A 72 14.30 0.75 -4.72
C GLN A 72 14.46 1.96 -5.65
N GLY A 73 13.68 3.04 -5.47
CA GLY A 73 13.68 4.19 -6.37
C GLY A 73 12.79 3.94 -7.58
N GLY A 74 13.33 3.79 -8.77
CA GLY A 74 12.56 3.60 -10.02
C GLY A 74 11.79 2.28 -10.19
N ALA A 75 11.59 1.48 -9.15
CA ALA A 75 10.83 0.21 -9.22
C ALA A 75 11.24 -0.74 -10.35
N GLY A 76 12.50 -0.71 -10.79
CA GLY A 76 13.01 -1.49 -11.92
C GLY A 76 12.67 -0.95 -13.31
N LEU A 77 12.18 0.30 -13.42
CA LEU A 77 11.89 1.00 -14.68
C LEU A 77 13.08 1.82 -15.22
N PHE A 78 14.30 1.35 -14.97
CA PHE A 78 15.55 1.95 -15.45
C PHE A 78 16.44 0.90 -16.11
#